data_AF-A0AAU9JJH9-F1
#
_entry.id   AF-A0AAU9JJH9-F1
#
_cell.length_a   1.000
_cell.length_b   1.000
_cell.length_c   1.000
_cell.angle_alpha   90.00
_cell.angle_beta   90.00
_cell.angle_gamma   90.00
#
_symmetry.space_group_name_H-M   'P 1'
#
loop_
_entity.id
_entity.type
_entity.pdbx_description
1 polymer ?
#
loop_
_entity_poly.entity_id
_entity_poly.type
_entity_poly.pdbx_seq_one_letter_code
_entity_poly.pdbx_strand_id
1 'polypeptide(L)'
;MEDRQTKIDYISQVIASIDCPPIGNLENLSQENQEQTIKCLLEIISRFQREQYARQETTNKLFDTQNELKEASREIDRLTDTKYDLENEISRLQNSLTTNNLKFKQERDKLTQEREDLRKENAKLNSRDVQFQHEIKKQEAAYARLQDQLRKAISDREPVKNSIEVVQNIHTNGINLESAKGDREFLYFIQRGYERSMDQAGKLVEVLISNLNDCFKEMSKVIEFKTKERVNWKPIGIEEDAKEIENTAKERINLMKQATEDMEQLKDDDDFPSYTVPQLKQLLSIYKETIEQHQKLLTQMQEN
;
A
#
# COMPACT_ATOMS: atom_id res chain seq x y z
N MET A 1 -79.91 18.64 47.26
CA MET A 1 -79.48 17.25 47.49
C MET A 1 -79.30 16.48 46.18
N GLU A 2 -80.18 16.66 45.17
CA GLU A 2 -80.02 16.07 43.82
C GLU A 2 -78.63 16.29 43.18
N ASP A 3 -78.08 17.50 43.21
CA ASP A 3 -76.75 17.78 42.62
C ASP A 3 -75.60 16.98 43.26
N ARG A 4 -75.73 16.57 44.53
CA ARG A 4 -74.70 15.80 45.23
C ARG A 4 -74.77 14.31 44.89
N GLN A 5 -75.98 13.74 44.83
CA GLN A 5 -76.17 12.34 44.47
C GLN A 5 -75.73 12.07 43.03
N THR A 6 -76.10 12.96 42.10
CA THR A 6 -75.67 12.85 40.69
C THR A 6 -74.14 12.85 40.54
N LYS A 7 -73.43 13.62 41.36
CA LYS A 7 -71.95 13.63 41.38
C LYS A 7 -71.36 12.33 41.93
N ILE A 8 -71.98 11.74 42.95
CA ILE A 8 -71.55 10.46 43.53
C ILE A 8 -71.79 9.31 42.54
N ASP A 9 -72.92 9.32 41.85
CA ASP A 9 -73.24 8.32 40.83
C ASP A 9 -72.28 8.41 39.64
N TYR A 10 -71.96 9.64 39.19
CA TYR A 10 -70.96 9.88 38.16
C TYR A 10 -69.57 9.37 38.57
N ILE A 11 -69.12 9.71 39.79
CA ILE A 11 -67.83 9.22 40.33
C ILE A 11 -67.82 7.69 40.38
N SER A 12 -68.92 7.07 40.82
CA SER A 12 -69.03 5.61 40.90
C SER A 12 -68.99 4.95 39.51
N GLN A 13 -69.62 5.55 38.50
CA GLN A 13 -69.52 5.08 37.11
C GLN A 13 -68.11 5.20 36.55
N VAL A 14 -67.41 6.31 36.84
CA VAL A 14 -66.03 6.51 36.40
C VAL A 14 -65.08 5.52 37.09
N ILE A 15 -65.27 5.24 38.37
CA ILE A 15 -64.48 4.25 39.12
C ILE A 15 -64.73 2.84 38.57
N ALA A 16 -65.98 2.52 38.23
CA ALA A 16 -66.34 1.24 37.63
C ALA A 16 -65.75 1.06 36.23
N SER A 17 -65.67 2.13 35.42
CA SER A 17 -65.08 2.05 34.06
C SER A 17 -63.56 1.87 34.06
N ILE A 18 -62.90 2.13 35.19
CA ILE A 18 -61.47 1.85 35.42
C ILE A 18 -61.26 0.62 36.31
N ASP A 19 -62.18 -0.35 36.30
CA ASP A 19 -62.07 -1.63 37.01
C ASP A 19 -61.64 -1.50 38.48
N CYS A 20 -62.01 -0.40 39.15
CA CYS A 20 -61.68 -0.17 40.55
C CYS A 20 -62.80 -0.66 41.47
N PRO A 21 -62.49 -0.99 42.74
CA PRO A 21 -63.50 -1.36 43.73
C PRO A 21 -64.56 -0.25 43.87
N PRO A 22 -65.84 -0.58 44.06
CA PRO A 22 -66.87 0.45 44.25
C PRO A 22 -66.60 1.25 45.52
N ILE A 23 -66.86 2.55 45.46
CA ILE A 23 -66.76 3.45 46.61
C ILE A 23 -67.81 3.08 47.66
N GLY A 24 -67.48 3.21 48.95
CA GLY A 24 -68.44 2.98 50.03
C GLY A 24 -69.52 4.06 50.06
N ASN A 25 -70.65 3.80 50.73
CA ASN A 25 -71.73 4.78 50.83
C ASN A 25 -71.27 5.99 51.66
N LEU A 26 -71.02 7.12 50.98
CA LEU A 26 -70.52 8.36 51.56
C LEU A 26 -71.54 9.08 52.45
N GLU A 27 -72.81 8.71 52.39
CA GLU A 27 -73.87 9.24 53.27
C GLU A 27 -73.95 8.46 54.60
N ASN A 28 -73.48 7.21 54.62
CA ASN A 28 -73.44 6.37 55.81
C ASN A 28 -71.99 6.14 56.28
N LEU A 29 -71.55 6.95 57.24
CA LEU A 29 -70.20 6.95 57.82
C LEU A 29 -69.87 5.74 58.71
N SER A 30 -70.53 4.59 58.51
CA SER A 30 -70.12 3.33 59.14
C SER A 30 -68.66 3.01 58.80
N GLN A 31 -67.97 2.33 59.72
CA GLN A 31 -66.58 1.93 59.56
C GLN A 31 -66.35 1.13 58.27
N GLU A 32 -67.28 0.25 57.90
CA GLU A 32 -67.23 -0.55 56.67
C GLU A 32 -67.22 0.31 55.39
N ASN A 33 -68.10 1.31 55.28
CA ASN A 33 -68.13 2.23 54.14
C ASN A 33 -66.87 3.11 54.07
N GLN A 34 -66.29 3.47 55.21
CA GLN A 34 -65.03 4.21 55.26
C GLN A 34 -63.87 3.34 54.77
N GLU A 35 -63.77 2.09 55.23
CA GLU A 35 -62.75 1.13 54.78
C GLU A 35 -62.86 0.83 53.29
N GLN A 36 -64.08 0.66 52.77
CA GLN A 36 -64.33 0.43 51.35
C GLN A 36 -63.94 1.64 50.49
N THR A 37 -64.26 2.85 50.95
CA THR A 37 -63.84 4.09 50.28
C THR A 37 -62.32 4.25 50.28
N ILE A 38 -61.65 3.98 51.41
CA ILE A 38 -60.19 4.02 51.51
C ILE A 38 -59.56 3.00 50.57
N LYS A 39 -60.09 1.76 50.52
CA LYS A 39 -59.60 0.71 49.62
C LYS A 39 -59.74 1.11 48.14
N CYS A 40 -60.88 1.69 47.76
CA CYS A 40 -61.08 2.23 46.42
C CYS A 40 -60.05 3.31 46.09
N LEU A 41 -59.82 4.28 46.98
CA LEU A 41 -58.87 5.36 46.78
C LEU A 41 -57.42 4.85 46.66
N LEU A 42 -57.04 3.88 47.49
CA LEU A 42 -55.71 3.25 47.43
C LEU A 42 -55.48 2.51 46.11
N GLU A 43 -56.48 1.82 45.58
CA GLU A 43 -56.36 1.14 44.28
C GLU A 43 -56.21 2.15 43.13
N ILE A 44 -56.99 3.24 43.14
CA ILE A 44 -56.88 4.32 42.15
C ILE A 44 -55.49 4.95 42.18
N ILE A 45 -54.96 5.27 43.38
CA ILE A 45 -53.62 5.84 43.54
C ILE A 45 -52.56 4.86 43.03
N SER A 46 -52.65 3.59 43.40
CA SER A 46 -51.69 2.55 42.99
C SER A 46 -51.72 2.32 41.48
N ARG A 47 -52.91 2.34 40.88
CA ARG A 47 -53.07 2.27 39.42
C ARG A 47 -52.45 3.48 38.73
N PHE A 48 -52.73 4.69 39.20
CA PHE A 48 -52.17 5.93 38.63
C PHE A 48 -50.64 5.94 38.71
N GLN A 49 -50.07 5.50 39.83
CA GLN A 49 -48.62 5.36 39.98
C GLN A 49 -48.05 4.35 38.99
N ARG A 50 -48.63 3.15 38.87
CA ARG A 50 -48.22 2.14 37.87
C ARG A 50 -48.27 2.70 36.45
N GLU A 51 -49.32 3.43 36.10
CA GLU A 51 -49.49 4.03 34.78
C GLU A 51 -48.48 5.15 34.51
N GLN A 52 -48.17 5.98 35.52
CA GLN A 52 -47.10 6.97 35.46
C GLN A 52 -45.74 6.31 35.18
N TYR A 53 -45.39 5.26 35.94
CA TYR A 53 -44.14 4.51 35.72
C TYR A 53 -44.08 3.88 34.33
N ALA A 54 -45.16 3.22 33.88
CA ALA A 54 -45.23 2.61 32.55
C ALA A 54 -45.10 3.66 31.42
N ARG A 55 -45.72 4.84 31.58
CA ARG A 55 -45.56 5.96 30.63
C ARG A 55 -44.14 6.47 30.58
N GLN A 56 -43.49 6.63 31.73
CA GLN A 56 -42.11 7.08 31.81
C GLN A 56 -41.17 6.05 31.16
N GLU A 57 -41.34 4.76 31.44
CA GLU A 57 -40.57 3.69 30.83
C GLU A 57 -40.74 3.65 29.31
N THR A 58 -41.98 3.76 28.83
CA THR A 58 -42.28 3.81 27.38
C THR A 58 -41.65 5.02 26.71
N THR A 59 -41.67 6.17 27.39
CA THR A 59 -41.05 7.42 26.88
C THR A 59 -39.54 7.29 26.77
N ASN A 60 -38.90 6.69 27.77
CA ASN A 60 -37.46 6.41 27.74
C ASN A 60 -37.11 5.46 26.59
N LYS A 61 -37.81 4.33 26.45
CA LYS A 61 -37.59 3.38 25.34
C LYS A 61 -37.79 4.03 23.97
N LEU A 62 -38.79 4.89 23.82
CA LEU A 62 -39.02 5.65 22.59
C LEU A 62 -37.84 6.56 22.27
N PHE A 63 -37.31 7.27 23.28
CA PHE A 63 -36.15 8.14 23.14
C PHE A 63 -34.90 7.36 22.75
N ASP A 64 -34.64 6.23 23.41
CA ASP A 64 -33.50 5.36 23.12
C ASP A 64 -33.56 4.83 21.69
N THR A 65 -34.73 4.30 21.28
CA THR A 65 -34.96 3.80 19.91
C THR A 65 -34.79 4.92 18.87
N GLN A 66 -35.23 6.15 19.17
CA GLN A 66 -35.04 7.29 18.28
C GLN A 66 -33.56 7.68 18.14
N ASN A 67 -32.76 7.54 19.19
CA ASN A 67 -31.33 7.79 19.13
C ASN A 67 -30.62 6.70 18.33
N GLU A 68 -30.92 5.42 18.58
CA GLU A 68 -30.40 4.29 17.80
C GLU A 68 -30.72 4.44 16.31
N LEU A 69 -31.96 4.85 15.97
CA LEU A 69 -32.36 5.10 14.58
C LEU A 69 -31.54 6.22 13.94
N LYS A 70 -31.27 7.31 14.68
CA LYS A 70 -30.44 8.42 14.19
C LYS A 70 -28.98 7.99 13.99
N GLU A 71 -28.43 7.20 14.90
CA GLU A 71 -27.07 6.68 14.78
C GLU A 71 -26.95 5.72 13.60
N ALA A 72 -27.89 4.79 13.45
CA ALA A 72 -27.95 3.89 12.31
C ALA A 72 -28.07 4.65 10.98
N SER A 73 -28.90 5.70 10.92
CA SER A 73 -29.01 6.54 9.73
C SER A 73 -27.70 7.23 9.38
N ARG A 74 -26.97 7.76 10.37
CA ARG A 74 -25.66 8.39 10.16
C ARG A 74 -24.62 7.39 9.67
N GLU A 75 -24.64 6.17 10.18
CA GLU A 75 -23.72 5.13 9.70
C GLU A 75 -24.05 4.70 8.27
N ILE A 76 -25.33 4.62 7.90
CA ILE A 76 -25.75 4.38 6.51
C ILE A 76 -25.22 5.47 5.58
N ASP A 77 -25.34 6.75 5.94
CA ASP A 77 -24.82 7.85 5.14
C ASP A 77 -23.30 7.73 4.97
N ARG A 78 -22.57 7.47 6.06
CA ARG A 78 -21.11 7.28 6.07
C ARG A 78 -20.66 6.12 5.18
N LEU A 79 -21.36 4.99 5.26
CA LEU A 79 -21.08 3.81 4.43
C LEU A 79 -21.40 4.08 2.95
N THR A 80 -22.43 4.87 2.68
CA THR A 80 -22.81 5.25 1.31
C THR A 80 -21.75 6.14 0.68
N ASP A 81 -21.26 7.15 1.41
CA ASP A 81 -20.16 8.01 0.96
C ASP A 81 -18.88 7.20 0.72
N THR A 82 -18.52 6.32 1.66
CA THR A 82 -17.34 5.46 1.54
C THR A 82 -17.44 4.55 0.32
N LYS A 83 -18.63 3.98 0.07
CA LYS A 83 -18.88 3.14 -1.11
C LYS A 83 -18.67 3.94 -2.39
N TYR A 84 -19.21 5.15 -2.48
CA TYR A 84 -19.06 6.01 -3.65
C TYR A 84 -17.59 6.37 -3.92
N ASP A 85 -16.82 6.67 -2.88
CA ASP A 85 -15.39 6.96 -3.01
C ASP A 85 -14.60 5.75 -3.53
N LEU A 86 -14.89 4.55 -3.00
CA LEU A 86 -14.26 3.31 -3.45
C LEU A 86 -14.64 2.96 -4.90
N GLU A 87 -15.89 3.15 -5.32
CA GLU A 87 -16.32 2.93 -6.71
C GLU A 87 -15.59 3.87 -7.69
N ASN A 88 -15.35 5.12 -7.27
CA ASN A 88 -14.57 6.08 -8.05
C ASN A 88 -13.09 5.69 -8.12
N GLU A 89 -12.50 5.21 -7.03
CA GLU A 89 -11.13 4.74 -6.99
C GLU A 89 -10.93 3.52 -7.90
N ILE A 90 -11.84 2.54 -7.83
CA ILE A 90 -11.86 1.38 -8.73
C ILE A 90 -11.87 1.84 -10.20
N SER A 91 -12.74 2.79 -10.55
CA SER A 91 -12.82 3.30 -11.92
C SER A 91 -11.52 3.98 -12.37
N ARG A 92 -10.88 4.75 -11.49
CA ARG A 92 -9.57 5.39 -11.76
C ARG A 92 -8.48 4.34 -11.97
N LEU A 93 -8.42 3.31 -11.12
CA LEU A 93 -7.44 2.23 -11.22
C LEU A 93 -7.63 1.41 -12.49
N GLN A 94 -8.87 1.09 -12.86
CA GLN A 94 -9.19 0.38 -14.10
C GLN A 94 -8.74 1.16 -15.35
N ASN A 95 -8.97 2.48 -15.36
CA ASN A 95 -8.50 3.35 -16.44
C ASN A 95 -6.96 3.40 -16.51
N SER A 96 -6.30 3.50 -15.36
CA SER A 96 -4.83 3.49 -15.27
C SER A 96 -4.25 2.17 -15.79
N LEU A 97 -4.81 1.04 -15.35
CA LEU A 97 -4.42 -0.30 -15.78
C LEU A 97 -4.59 -0.47 -17.29
N THR A 98 -5.72 -0.05 -17.84
CA THR A 98 -5.99 -0.12 -19.29
C THR A 98 -4.98 0.72 -20.08
N THR A 99 -4.69 1.94 -19.60
CA THR A 99 -3.73 2.84 -20.23
C THR A 99 -2.31 2.27 -20.21
N ASN A 100 -1.87 1.73 -19.07
CA ASN A 100 -0.55 1.13 -18.94
C ASN A 100 -0.40 -0.14 -19.77
N ASN A 101 -1.43 -1.00 -19.82
CA ASN A 101 -1.44 -2.17 -20.69
C ASN A 101 -1.29 -1.80 -22.17
N LEU A 102 -1.95 -0.72 -22.61
CA LEU A 102 -1.80 -0.22 -23.98
C LEU A 102 -0.37 0.26 -24.24
N LYS A 103 0.22 1.03 -23.31
CA LYS A 103 1.62 1.50 -23.40
C LYS A 103 2.60 0.34 -23.47
N PHE A 104 2.47 -0.65 -22.59
CA PHE A 104 3.35 -1.83 -22.58
C PHE A 104 3.23 -2.64 -23.86
N LYS A 105 2.01 -2.81 -24.40
CA LYS A 105 1.83 -3.48 -25.68
C LYS A 105 2.56 -2.75 -26.81
N GLN A 106 2.43 -1.42 -26.88
CA GLN A 106 3.11 -0.61 -27.88
C GLN A 106 4.64 -0.67 -27.75
N GLU A 107 5.17 -0.60 -26.54
CA GLU A 107 6.61 -0.68 -26.27
C GLU A 107 7.17 -2.06 -26.62
N ARG A 108 6.46 -3.13 -26.23
CA ARG A 108 6.81 -4.51 -26.60
C ARG A 108 6.84 -4.70 -28.11
N ASP A 109 5.84 -4.18 -28.81
CA ASP A 109 5.76 -4.30 -30.27
C ASP A 109 6.92 -3.53 -30.94
N LYS A 110 7.29 -2.34 -30.43
CA LYS A 110 8.47 -1.59 -30.88
C LYS A 110 9.78 -2.35 -30.67
N LEU A 111 10.02 -2.85 -29.46
CA LEU A 111 11.24 -3.61 -29.13
C LEU A 111 11.34 -4.90 -29.96
N THR A 112 10.20 -5.55 -30.22
CA THR A 112 10.15 -6.73 -31.07
C THR A 112 10.56 -6.38 -32.51
N GLN A 113 10.05 -5.27 -33.04
CA GLN A 113 10.43 -4.80 -34.37
C GLN A 113 11.91 -4.45 -34.46
N GLU A 114 12.44 -3.69 -33.50
CA GLU A 114 13.85 -3.32 -33.43
C GLU A 114 14.76 -4.56 -33.35
N ARG A 115 14.38 -5.56 -32.55
CA ARG A 115 15.09 -6.84 -32.49
C ARG A 115 15.15 -7.56 -33.83
N GLU A 116 14.05 -7.61 -34.58
CA GLU A 116 14.03 -8.25 -35.91
C GLU A 116 14.88 -7.49 -36.93
N ASP A 117 14.89 -6.16 -36.86
CA ASP A 117 15.71 -5.34 -37.76
C ASP A 117 17.21 -5.50 -37.46
N LEU A 118 17.61 -5.49 -36.18
CA LEU A 118 18.98 -5.81 -35.75
C LEU A 118 19.40 -7.23 -36.16
N ARG A 119 18.49 -8.20 -36.06
CA ARG A 119 18.76 -9.59 -36.48
C ARG A 119 19.05 -9.66 -37.98
N LYS A 120 18.28 -8.95 -38.81
CA LYS A 120 18.51 -8.88 -40.26
C LYS A 120 19.84 -8.19 -40.59
N GLU A 121 20.18 -7.11 -39.89
CA GLU A 121 21.44 -6.41 -40.08
C GLU A 121 22.63 -7.29 -39.69
N ASN A 122 22.56 -7.97 -38.55
CA ASN A 122 23.57 -8.90 -38.10
C ASN A 122 23.79 -10.03 -39.12
N ALA A 123 22.71 -10.61 -39.66
CA ALA A 123 22.82 -11.60 -40.73
C ALA A 123 23.54 -11.08 -41.99
N LYS A 124 23.28 -9.82 -42.39
CA LYS A 124 23.98 -9.18 -43.52
C LYS A 124 25.47 -8.96 -43.22
N LEU A 125 25.80 -8.49 -42.01
CA LEU A 125 27.19 -8.29 -41.60
C LEU A 125 27.95 -9.61 -41.54
N ASN A 126 27.34 -10.65 -40.97
CA ASN A 126 27.94 -11.98 -40.90
C ASN A 126 28.20 -12.56 -42.30
N SER A 127 27.27 -12.36 -43.25
CA SER A 127 27.48 -12.76 -44.65
C SER A 127 28.65 -12.01 -45.31
N ARG A 128 28.82 -10.71 -45.02
CA ARG A 128 29.95 -9.92 -45.52
C ARG A 128 31.27 -10.34 -44.89
N ASP A 129 31.27 -10.64 -43.61
CA ASP A 129 32.47 -11.13 -42.91
C ASP A 129 32.98 -12.42 -43.53
N VAL A 130 32.09 -13.40 -43.75
CA VAL A 130 32.43 -14.66 -44.45
C VAL A 130 32.98 -14.38 -45.85
N GLN A 131 32.38 -13.45 -46.60
CA GLN A 131 32.88 -13.07 -47.93
C GLN A 131 34.31 -12.50 -47.86
N PHE A 132 34.58 -11.58 -46.92
CA PHE A 132 35.91 -11.00 -46.74
C PHE A 132 36.94 -12.04 -46.27
N GLN A 133 36.56 -12.96 -45.38
CA GLN A 133 37.44 -14.06 -44.98
C GLN A 133 37.85 -14.93 -46.18
N HIS A 134 36.92 -15.22 -47.10
CA HIS A 134 37.25 -15.95 -48.33
C HIS A 134 38.18 -15.15 -49.25
N GLU A 135 37.96 -13.84 -49.38
CA GLU A 135 38.79 -12.96 -50.18
C GLU A 135 40.22 -12.84 -49.62
N ILE A 136 40.35 -12.70 -48.31
CA ILE A 136 41.64 -12.71 -47.59
C ILE A 136 42.39 -14.02 -47.88
N LYS A 137 41.76 -15.18 -47.66
CA LYS A 137 42.39 -16.49 -47.94
C LYS A 137 42.84 -16.62 -49.40
N LYS A 138 42.07 -16.08 -50.35
CA LYS A 138 42.44 -16.06 -51.78
C LYS A 138 43.66 -15.17 -52.04
N GLN A 139 43.72 -13.99 -51.42
CA GLN A 139 44.85 -13.08 -51.53
C GLN A 139 46.11 -13.65 -50.86
N GLU A 140 45.98 -14.25 -49.68
CA GLU A 140 47.08 -14.96 -48.98
C GLU A 140 47.67 -16.07 -49.85
N ALA A 141 46.82 -16.88 -50.49
CA ALA A 141 47.27 -17.92 -51.42
C ALA A 141 47.99 -17.36 -52.65
N ALA A 142 47.52 -16.23 -53.20
CA ALA A 142 48.19 -15.55 -54.31
C ALA A 142 49.54 -14.95 -53.88
N TYR A 143 49.60 -14.36 -52.69
CA TYR A 143 50.82 -13.81 -52.10
C TYR A 143 51.87 -14.91 -51.88
N ALA A 144 51.48 -16.06 -51.31
CA ALA A 144 52.38 -17.19 -51.12
C ALA A 144 52.99 -17.69 -52.45
N ARG A 145 52.18 -17.76 -53.52
CA ARG A 145 52.67 -18.12 -54.87
C ARG A 145 53.67 -17.12 -55.42
N LEU A 146 53.40 -15.82 -55.27
CA LEU A 146 54.33 -14.77 -55.69
C LEU A 146 55.63 -14.81 -54.88
N GLN A 147 55.54 -15.08 -53.58
CA GLN A 147 56.70 -15.26 -52.71
C GLN A 147 57.56 -16.45 -53.15
N ASP A 148 56.95 -17.59 -53.50
CA ASP A 148 57.65 -18.75 -54.05
C ASP A 148 58.29 -18.47 -55.41
N GLN A 149 57.60 -17.76 -56.30
CA GLN A 149 58.15 -17.34 -57.59
C GLN A 149 59.35 -16.40 -57.41
N LEU A 150 59.26 -15.44 -56.48
CA LEU A 150 60.35 -14.55 -56.15
C LEU A 150 61.56 -15.32 -55.59
N ARG A 151 61.34 -16.27 -54.68
CA ARG A 151 62.40 -17.13 -54.14
C ARG A 151 63.10 -17.93 -55.24
N LYS A 152 62.35 -18.51 -56.18
CA LYS A 152 62.92 -19.21 -57.35
C LYS A 152 63.72 -18.26 -58.23
N ALA A 153 63.17 -17.10 -58.57
CA ALA A 153 63.85 -16.10 -59.40
C ALA A 153 65.14 -15.55 -58.75
N ILE A 154 65.19 -15.47 -57.43
CA ILE A 154 66.40 -15.12 -56.67
C ILE A 154 67.40 -16.30 -56.67
N SER A 155 66.93 -17.54 -56.51
CA SER A 155 67.78 -18.74 -56.50
C SER A 155 68.37 -19.09 -57.87
N ASP A 156 67.69 -18.75 -58.96
CA ASP A 156 68.14 -18.99 -60.34
C ASP A 156 69.15 -17.92 -60.84
N ARG A 157 69.45 -16.90 -60.02
CA ARG A 157 70.57 -15.98 -60.24
C ARG A 157 71.76 -16.41 -59.39
N GLU A 158 72.88 -16.75 -60.03
CA GLU A 158 74.18 -16.90 -59.38
C GLU A 158 74.52 -15.70 -58.47
N PRO A 159 75.39 -15.87 -57.44
CA PRO A 159 75.53 -14.91 -56.36
C PRO A 159 76.25 -13.65 -56.84
N VAL A 160 75.47 -12.67 -57.30
CA VAL A 160 75.96 -11.30 -57.45
C VAL A 160 76.08 -10.70 -56.05
N LYS A 161 77.34 -10.53 -55.62
CA LYS A 161 77.72 -9.73 -54.46
C LYS A 161 77.14 -8.32 -54.55
N ASN A 162 76.66 -7.86 -53.39
CA ASN A 162 76.27 -6.49 -53.03
C ASN A 162 74.95 -5.99 -53.66
N SER A 163 74.10 -5.26 -52.96
CA SER A 163 74.33 -4.41 -51.78
C SER A 163 73.06 -4.35 -50.92
N ILE A 164 73.31 -4.26 -49.61
CA ILE A 164 72.40 -3.87 -48.54
C ILE A 164 71.59 -2.62 -48.94
N GLU A 165 70.35 -2.59 -48.47
CA GLU A 165 69.44 -1.42 -48.30
C GLU A 165 68.12 -1.48 -49.10
N VAL A 166 67.25 -2.42 -48.73
CA VAL A 166 65.79 -2.19 -48.83
C VAL A 166 65.09 -2.77 -47.60
N VAL A 167 65.40 -2.20 -46.43
CA VAL A 167 64.51 -2.26 -45.27
C VAL A 167 64.39 -0.83 -44.76
N GLN A 168 63.62 -0.01 -45.49
CA GLN A 168 63.14 1.26 -44.98
C GLN A 168 61.67 1.08 -44.56
N ASN A 169 61.48 1.20 -43.25
CA ASN A 169 60.28 1.66 -42.57
C ASN A 169 58.97 0.93 -42.87
N ILE A 170 58.77 -0.21 -42.22
CA ILE A 170 57.42 -0.53 -41.75
C ILE A 170 57.15 0.43 -40.59
N HIS A 171 56.56 1.58 -40.91
CA HIS A 171 55.97 2.45 -39.91
C HIS A 171 54.92 1.65 -39.15
N THR A 172 55.12 1.60 -37.84
CA THR A 172 54.15 1.23 -36.82
C THR A 172 52.87 2.06 -37.01
N ASN A 173 51.94 1.57 -37.83
CA ASN A 173 50.53 1.93 -37.72
C ASN A 173 49.95 1.17 -36.52
N GLY A 174 50.50 1.43 -35.34
CA GLY A 174 49.80 1.21 -34.08
C GLY A 174 48.82 2.36 -33.91
N ILE A 175 47.60 2.04 -33.51
CA ILE A 175 46.58 3.01 -33.12
C ILE A 175 47.21 3.93 -32.07
N ASN A 176 47.34 5.20 -32.42
CA ASN A 176 47.92 6.23 -31.56
C ASN A 176 46.92 6.51 -30.43
N LEU A 177 47.14 5.90 -29.25
CA LEU A 177 46.33 6.09 -28.04
C LEU A 177 46.61 7.42 -27.34
N GLU A 178 47.52 8.24 -27.83
CA GLU A 178 47.91 9.54 -27.23
C GLU A 178 47.05 10.72 -27.70
N SER A 179 45.76 10.52 -27.98
CA SER A 179 44.87 11.67 -28.21
C SER A 179 44.27 12.09 -26.87
N ALA A 180 44.69 13.25 -26.34
CA ALA A 180 44.11 13.90 -25.15
C ALA A 180 42.58 14.15 -25.24
N LYS A 181 41.96 13.83 -26.38
CA LYS A 181 40.50 13.81 -26.57
C LYS A 181 39.87 12.51 -26.07
N GLY A 182 40.52 11.36 -26.23
CA GLY A 182 40.00 10.06 -25.79
C GLY A 182 39.86 9.97 -24.27
N ASP A 183 40.89 10.40 -23.53
CA ASP A 183 40.82 10.45 -22.06
C ASP A 183 39.77 11.44 -21.56
N ARG A 184 39.58 12.56 -22.27
CA ARG A 184 38.56 13.56 -21.92
C ARG A 184 37.14 13.06 -22.17
N GLU A 185 36.92 12.33 -23.26
CA GLU A 185 35.65 11.68 -23.56
C GLU A 185 35.37 10.53 -22.56
N PHE A 186 36.39 9.73 -22.23
CA PHE A 186 36.27 8.68 -21.23
C PHE A 186 35.91 9.22 -19.84
N LEU A 187 36.59 10.27 -19.37
CA LEU A 187 36.27 10.95 -18.11
C LEU A 187 34.86 11.57 -18.14
N TYR A 188 34.45 12.14 -19.27
CA TYR A 188 33.10 12.68 -19.45
C TYR A 188 32.03 11.57 -19.34
N PHE A 189 32.26 10.40 -19.93
CA PHE A 189 31.32 9.28 -19.83
C PHE A 189 31.26 8.69 -18.42
N ILE A 190 32.38 8.61 -17.70
CA ILE A 190 32.40 8.19 -16.30
C ILE A 190 31.61 9.19 -15.45
N GLN A 191 31.90 10.49 -15.58
CA GLN A 191 31.23 11.52 -14.80
C GLN A 191 29.72 11.53 -15.08
N ARG A 192 29.32 11.46 -16.35
CA ARG A 192 27.91 11.42 -16.74
C ARG A 192 27.21 10.13 -16.31
N GLY A 193 27.93 9.00 -16.30
CA GLY A 193 27.44 7.74 -15.76
C GLY A 193 27.20 7.83 -14.25
N TYR A 194 28.14 8.42 -13.53
CA TYR A 194 28.04 8.65 -12.09
C TYR A 194 26.90 9.61 -11.73
N GLU A 195 26.75 10.72 -12.47
CA GLU A 195 25.65 11.68 -12.30
C GLU A 195 24.29 11.02 -12.54
N ARG A 196 24.15 10.20 -13.60
CA ARG A 196 22.90 9.44 -13.83
C ARG A 196 22.63 8.42 -12.73
N SER A 197 23.67 7.72 -12.28
CA SER A 197 23.55 6.74 -11.19
C SER A 197 23.12 7.42 -9.89
N MET A 198 23.65 8.61 -9.60
CA MET A 198 23.29 9.40 -8.42
C MET A 198 21.88 9.96 -8.50
N ASP A 199 21.47 10.47 -9.67
CA ASP A 199 20.09 10.95 -9.89
C ASP A 199 19.07 9.80 -9.74
N GLN A 200 19.41 8.61 -10.26
CA GLN A 200 18.56 7.42 -10.14
C GLN A 200 18.50 6.90 -8.69
N ALA A 201 19.63 6.93 -7.97
CA ALA A 201 19.68 6.59 -6.55
C ALA A 201 18.86 7.59 -5.70
N GLY A 202 18.96 8.89 -5.97
CA GLY A 202 18.17 9.93 -5.30
C GLY A 202 16.67 9.71 -5.47
N LYS A 203 16.20 9.46 -6.70
CA LYS A 203 14.79 9.14 -6.98
C LYS A 203 14.30 7.89 -6.25
N LEU A 204 15.14 6.85 -6.15
CA LEU A 204 14.81 5.65 -5.39
C LEU A 204 14.67 5.95 -3.89
N VAL A 205 15.57 6.78 -3.33
CA VAL A 205 15.49 7.21 -1.92
C VAL A 205 14.21 7.99 -1.66
N GLU A 206 13.84 8.92 -2.54
CA GLU A 206 12.58 9.68 -2.42
C GLU A 206 11.35 8.77 -2.39
N VAL A 207 11.30 7.78 -3.30
CA VAL A 207 10.21 6.79 -3.34
C VAL A 207 10.17 5.96 -2.06
N LEU A 208 11.32 5.52 -1.55
CA LEU A 208 11.39 4.74 -0.31
C LEU A 208 10.94 5.54 0.91
N ILE A 209 11.35 6.82 1.01
CA ILE A 209 10.91 7.72 2.08
C ILE A 209 9.40 7.97 2.01
N SER A 210 8.84 8.16 0.81
CA SER A 210 7.41 8.28 0.61
C SER A 210 6.66 7.03 1.10
N ASN A 211 7.09 5.85 0.65
CA ASN A 211 6.47 4.58 1.04
C ASN A 211 6.57 4.33 2.56
N LEU A 212 7.68 4.72 3.17
CA LEU A 212 7.88 4.59 4.62
C LEU A 212 6.91 5.51 5.40
N ASN A 213 6.73 6.75 4.94
CA ASN A 213 5.77 7.68 5.53
C ASN A 213 4.32 7.19 5.35
N ASP A 214 3.97 6.61 4.21
CA ASP A 214 2.65 6.03 3.97
C ASP A 214 2.39 4.84 4.90
N CYS A 215 3.37 3.94 5.06
CA CYS A 215 3.28 2.84 6.02
C CYS A 215 3.04 3.38 7.43
N PHE A 216 3.79 4.40 7.84
CA PHE A 216 3.64 5.03 9.15
C PHE A 216 2.26 5.66 9.35
N LYS A 217 1.70 6.28 8.31
CA LYS A 217 0.35 6.83 8.34
C LYS A 217 -0.72 5.74 8.51
N GLU A 218 -0.61 4.63 7.80
CA GLU A 218 -1.54 3.51 7.97
C GLU A 218 -1.41 2.86 9.36
N MET A 219 -0.18 2.73 9.86
CA MET A 219 0.06 2.26 11.23
C MET A 219 -0.59 3.16 12.28
N SER A 220 -0.44 4.49 12.15
CA SER A 220 -1.12 5.46 13.03
C SER A 220 -2.63 5.27 13.07
N LYS A 221 -3.27 5.00 11.91
CA LYS A 221 -4.72 4.73 11.85
C LYS A 221 -5.11 3.47 12.61
N VAL A 222 -4.31 2.41 12.51
CA VAL A 222 -4.57 1.15 13.23
C VAL A 222 -4.47 1.35 14.74
N ILE A 223 -3.46 2.11 15.19
CA ILE A 223 -3.32 2.45 16.61
C ILE A 223 -4.51 3.30 17.06
N GLU A 224 -4.86 4.37 16.34
CA GLU A 224 -6.00 5.24 16.67
C GLU A 224 -7.31 4.46 16.72
N PHE A 225 -7.53 3.53 15.79
CA PHE A 225 -8.72 2.68 15.79
C PHE A 225 -8.79 1.78 17.03
N LYS A 226 -7.66 1.21 17.45
CA LYS A 226 -7.62 0.21 18.55
C LYS A 226 -7.54 0.82 19.94
N THR A 227 -6.72 1.84 20.13
CA THR A 227 -6.50 2.45 21.45
C THR A 227 -7.37 3.68 21.67
N LYS A 228 -8.03 4.18 20.61
CA LYS A 228 -8.70 5.51 20.59
C LYS A 228 -7.75 6.68 20.85
N GLU A 229 -6.44 6.45 20.84
CA GLU A 229 -5.43 7.50 20.99
C GLU A 229 -4.87 7.92 19.64
N ARG A 230 -4.88 9.22 19.37
CA ARG A 230 -4.31 9.78 18.14
C ARG A 230 -2.79 9.82 18.21
N VAL A 231 -2.15 9.05 17.35
CA VAL A 231 -0.69 9.11 17.17
C VAL A 231 -0.37 9.87 15.90
N ASN A 232 0.12 11.11 16.06
CA ASN A 232 0.50 11.97 14.94
C ASN A 232 2.04 11.99 14.79
N TRP A 233 2.56 11.23 13.83
CA TRP A 233 3.99 11.22 13.53
C TRP A 233 4.35 12.27 12.48
N LYS A 234 5.43 13.03 12.75
CA LYS A 234 5.98 13.97 11.77
C LYS A 234 6.55 13.19 10.56
N PRO A 235 6.35 13.65 9.31
CA PRO A 235 6.95 13.00 8.15
C PRO A 235 8.47 12.99 8.24
N ILE A 236 9.10 11.89 7.83
CA ILE A 236 10.56 11.83 7.65
C ILE A 236 10.93 12.63 6.40
N GLY A 237 11.89 13.54 6.53
CA GLY A 237 12.33 14.43 5.46
C GLY A 237 13.41 13.80 4.58
N ILE A 238 13.42 14.16 3.29
CA ILE A 238 14.46 13.74 2.32
C ILE A 238 15.82 14.41 2.62
N GLU A 239 15.80 15.53 3.34
CA GLU A 239 16.99 16.29 3.72
C GLU A 239 17.63 15.81 5.04
N GLU A 240 17.02 14.85 5.74
CA GLU A 240 17.52 14.32 7.01
C GLU A 240 18.68 13.35 6.78
N ASP A 241 19.68 13.35 7.67
CA ASP A 241 20.84 12.43 7.56
C ASP A 241 20.36 10.97 7.63
N ALA A 242 20.98 10.07 6.86
CA ALA A 242 20.62 8.66 6.82
C ALA A 242 20.60 8.02 8.22
N LYS A 243 21.51 8.45 9.12
CA LYS A 243 21.51 8.03 10.52
C LYS A 243 20.31 8.55 11.31
N GLU A 244 19.85 9.75 11.02
CA GLU A 244 18.70 10.39 11.68
C GLU A 244 17.38 9.74 11.23
N ILE A 245 17.28 9.42 9.93
CA ILE A 245 16.20 8.62 9.35
C ILE A 245 16.15 7.23 10.00
N GLU A 246 17.30 6.54 10.10
CA GLU A 246 17.37 5.21 10.70
C GLU A 246 16.98 5.22 12.19
N ASN A 247 17.46 6.21 12.95
CA ASN A 247 17.13 6.35 14.37
C ASN A 247 15.64 6.62 14.57
N THR A 248 15.06 7.53 13.77
CA THR A 248 13.65 7.88 13.83
C THR A 248 12.76 6.68 13.44
N ALA A 249 13.16 5.92 12.42
CA ALA A 249 12.45 4.70 12.04
C ALA A 249 12.52 3.63 13.15
N LYS A 250 13.69 3.43 13.77
CA LYS A 250 13.87 2.49 14.89
C LYS A 250 13.04 2.88 16.11
N GLU A 251 13.00 4.17 16.45
CA GLU A 251 12.21 4.68 17.58
C GLU A 251 10.72 4.42 17.36
N ARG A 252 10.19 4.73 16.17
CA ARG A 252 8.77 4.47 15.83
C ARG A 252 8.43 2.98 15.83
N ILE A 253 9.33 2.14 15.32
CA ILE A 253 9.16 0.68 15.36
C ILE A 253 9.14 0.17 16.81
N ASN A 254 9.96 0.72 17.70
CA ASN A 254 9.96 0.33 19.11
C ASN A 254 8.67 0.77 19.83
N LEU A 255 8.20 2.00 19.57
CA LEU A 255 6.90 2.47 20.10
C LEU A 255 5.74 1.59 19.62
N MET A 256 5.78 1.16 18.36
CA MET A 256 4.83 0.20 17.80
C MET A 256 4.86 -1.16 18.48
N LYS A 257 6.06 -1.71 18.72
CA LYS A 257 6.21 -2.99 19.43
C LYS A 257 5.65 -2.89 20.84
N GLN A 258 5.97 -1.82 21.55
CA GLN A 258 5.45 -1.56 22.89
C GLN A 258 3.92 -1.48 22.89
N ALA A 259 3.33 -0.68 21.98
CA ALA A 259 1.89 -0.60 21.84
C ALA A 259 1.24 -1.95 21.51
N THR A 260 1.93 -2.80 20.72
CA THR A 260 1.44 -4.14 20.39
C THR A 260 1.50 -5.09 21.58
N GLU A 261 2.58 -5.05 22.37
CA GLU A 261 2.70 -5.82 23.61
C GLU A 261 1.68 -5.38 24.66
N ASP A 262 1.47 -4.07 24.81
CA ASP A 262 0.46 -3.50 25.71
C ASP A 262 -0.96 -3.91 25.25
N MET A 263 -1.19 -4.03 23.93
CA MET A 263 -2.43 -4.56 23.36
C MET A 263 -2.62 -6.07 23.59
N GLU A 264 -1.55 -6.88 23.58
CA GLU A 264 -1.62 -8.32 23.89
C GLU A 264 -1.88 -8.59 25.39
N GLN A 265 -1.64 -7.60 26.26
CA GLN A 265 -1.95 -7.68 27.70
C GLN A 265 -3.38 -7.24 28.06
N LEU A 266 -4.11 -6.61 27.14
CA LEU A 266 -5.54 -6.34 27.32
C LEU A 266 -6.28 -7.68 27.26
N LYS A 267 -7.01 -8.02 28.33
CA LYS A 267 -7.80 -9.26 28.43
C LYS A 267 -8.73 -9.38 27.23
N ASP A 268 -8.83 -10.59 26.69
CA ASP A 268 -9.77 -10.95 25.62
C ASP A 268 -11.16 -10.39 25.94
N ASP A 269 -11.57 -9.41 25.14
CA ASP A 269 -12.94 -8.92 25.09
C ASP A 269 -13.71 -9.90 24.21
N ASP A 270 -14.86 -10.39 24.70
CA ASP A 270 -15.67 -11.46 24.07
C ASP A 270 -16.19 -11.09 22.66
N ASP A 271 -15.96 -9.85 22.22
CA ASP A 271 -16.43 -9.28 20.95
C ASP A 271 -15.42 -9.37 19.77
N PHE A 272 -14.21 -9.93 19.95
CA PHE A 272 -13.24 -10.05 18.85
C PHE A 272 -13.17 -11.46 18.22
N PRO A 273 -13.37 -11.62 16.91
CA PRO A 273 -13.30 -12.93 16.26
C PRO A 273 -11.88 -13.51 16.33
N SER A 274 -11.76 -14.73 16.86
CA SER A 274 -10.52 -15.48 17.05
C SER A 274 -9.72 -15.78 15.77
N TYR A 275 -10.24 -15.44 14.59
CA TYR A 275 -9.60 -15.72 13.29
C TYR A 275 -8.68 -14.59 12.78
N THR A 276 -8.82 -13.36 13.26
CA THR A 276 -8.12 -12.18 12.71
C THR A 276 -6.67 -12.08 13.23
N VAL A 277 -6.44 -12.48 14.48
CA VAL A 277 -5.10 -12.50 15.10
C VAL A 277 -4.15 -13.51 14.43
N PRO A 278 -4.58 -14.76 14.12
CA PRO A 278 -3.78 -15.69 13.34
C PRO A 278 -3.38 -15.15 11.96
N GLN A 279 -4.29 -14.45 11.25
CA GLN A 279 -4.01 -13.90 9.92
C GLN A 279 -2.97 -12.77 9.97
N LEU A 280 -3.04 -11.88 10.98
CA LEU A 280 -2.02 -10.85 11.22
C LEU A 280 -0.66 -11.46 11.57
N LYS A 281 -0.62 -12.50 12.41
CA LYS A 281 0.62 -13.23 12.73
C LYS A 281 1.24 -13.87 11.48
N GLN A 282 0.41 -14.44 10.61
CA GLN A 282 0.87 -15.03 9.35
C GLN A 282 1.45 -13.96 8.40
N LEU A 283 0.79 -12.81 8.27
CA LEU A 283 1.26 -11.71 7.42
C LEU A 283 2.59 -11.11 7.91
N LEU A 284 2.73 -10.92 9.22
CA LEU A 284 3.98 -10.45 9.84
C LEU A 284 5.13 -11.45 9.66
N SER A 285 4.84 -12.76 9.72
CA SER A 285 5.84 -13.81 9.46
C SER A 285 6.38 -13.74 8.03
N ILE A 286 5.49 -13.61 7.04
CA ILE A 286 5.87 -13.50 5.62
C ILE A 286 6.72 -12.25 5.38
N TYR A 287 6.35 -11.13 6.01
CA TYR A 287 7.10 -9.88 5.87
C TYR A 287 8.52 -9.99 6.46
N LYS A 288 8.66 -10.65 7.62
CA LYS A 288 9.95 -10.91 8.27
C LYS A 288 10.86 -11.77 7.39
N GLU A 289 10.36 -12.87 6.84
CA GLU A 289 11.14 -13.73 5.93
C GLU A 289 11.62 -12.97 4.68
N THR A 290 10.78 -12.08 4.15
CA THR A 290 11.12 -11.29 2.96
C THR A 290 12.27 -10.31 3.26
N ILE A 291 12.27 -9.67 4.44
CA ILE A 291 13.35 -8.79 4.88
C ILE A 291 14.66 -9.56 5.07
N GLU A 292 14.61 -10.73 5.69
CA GLU A 292 15.79 -11.57 5.93
C GLU A 292 16.41 -12.06 4.60
N GLN A 293 15.58 -12.40 3.61
CA GLN A 293 16.06 -12.75 2.26
C GLN A 293 16.76 -11.57 1.57
N HIS A 294 16.20 -10.37 1.67
CA HIS A 294 16.81 -9.17 1.08
C HIS A 294 18.11 -8.78 1.77
N GLN A 295 18.20 -8.93 3.10
CA GLN A 295 19.44 -8.73 3.83
C GLN A 295 20.52 -9.72 3.39
N LYS A 296 20.18 -11.01 3.22
CA LYS A 296 21.13 -12.00 2.69
C LYS A 296 21.64 -11.66 1.29
N LEU A 297 20.75 -11.18 0.41
CA LEU A 297 21.12 -10.76 -0.94
C LEU A 297 22.06 -9.56 -0.92
N LEU A 298 21.80 -8.58 -0.04
CA LEU A 298 22.68 -7.42 0.16
C LEU A 298 24.06 -7.83 0.69
N THR A 299 24.14 -8.77 1.64
CA THR A 299 25.42 -9.28 2.14
C THR A 299 26.20 -10.01 1.04
N GLN A 300 25.53 -10.84 0.22
CA GLN A 300 26.16 -11.53 -0.91
C GLN A 300 26.65 -10.58 -2.01
N MET A 301 26.01 -9.42 -2.18
CA MET A 301 26.46 -8.38 -3.11
C MET A 301 27.63 -7.54 -2.58
N GLN A 302 27.87 -7.54 -1.28
CA GLN A 302 29.01 -6.85 -0.65
C GLN A 302 30.26 -7.73 -0.56
N GLU A 303 30.10 -9.05 -0.65
CA GLU A 303 31.18 -10.04 -0.63
C GLU A 303 31.71 -10.41 -2.04
N ASN A 304 31.05 -9.95 -3.12
CA ASN A 304 31.47 -10.11 -4.52
C ASN A 304 31.92 -8.77 -5.12
#